data_AF-A0A2V6PZJ6-F1
#
_entry.id   AF-A0A2V6PZJ6-F1
#
_cell.length_a   1.000
_cell.length_b   1.000
_cell.length_c   1.000
_cell.angle_alpha   90.00
_cell.angle_beta   90.00
_cell.angle_gamma   90.00
#
_symmetry.space_group_name_H-M   'P 1'
#
loop_
_entity.id
_entity.type
_entity.pdbx_description
1 polymer ?
#
loop_
_entity_poly.entity_id
_entity_poly.type
_entity_poly.pdbx_seq_one_letter_code
_entity_poly.pdbx_strand_id
1 'polypeptide(L)'
;MNVSVARVIVAVVGLFAGIAAGAPARGQTAAPCGRFRVEWNVGVLSPTADKLEGFVYNESRCLVTDVRIHVVAMNAQGRPIAETLGWVYGDIAAGARGYFVLPLPEAPATGYRVDVVSFDEVSSAPSAPSQSP
;
A
#
# COMPACT_ATOMS: atom_id res chain seq x y z
N MET A 1 39.14 -41.45 73.85
CA MET A 1 38.05 -40.49 74.13
C MET A 1 37.39 -40.08 72.82
N ASN A 2 36.07 -39.90 72.87
CA ASN A 2 35.13 -39.94 71.78
C ASN A 2 35.04 -38.66 70.93
N VAL A 3 34.79 -38.89 69.62
CA VAL A 3 33.78 -38.28 68.72
C VAL A 3 33.72 -36.75 68.61
N SER A 4 33.95 -36.24 67.39
CA SER A 4 32.88 -35.58 66.61
C SER A 4 33.28 -35.31 65.17
N VAL A 5 32.45 -35.82 64.27
CA VAL A 5 32.46 -35.62 62.82
C VAL A 5 31.75 -34.31 62.52
N ALA A 6 32.35 -33.46 61.68
CA ALA A 6 31.62 -32.40 61.00
C ALA A 6 31.75 -32.61 59.49
N ARG A 7 30.62 -32.94 58.87
CA ARG A 7 30.45 -33.14 57.43
C ARG A 7 30.63 -31.79 56.72
N VAL A 8 31.58 -31.69 55.79
CA VAL A 8 31.65 -30.56 54.86
C VAL A 8 30.96 -30.96 53.57
N ILE A 9 29.83 -30.29 53.32
CA ILE A 9 29.05 -30.35 52.09
C ILE A 9 29.83 -29.60 51.01
N VAL A 10 30.23 -30.29 49.94
CA VAL A 10 30.75 -29.63 48.75
C VAL A 10 29.57 -29.34 47.82
N ALA A 11 29.13 -28.08 47.81
CA ALA A 11 28.17 -27.58 46.83
C ALA A 11 28.93 -27.26 45.54
N VAL A 12 28.66 -28.01 44.47
CA VAL A 12 29.16 -27.71 43.13
C VAL A 12 28.31 -26.57 42.56
N VAL A 13 28.85 -25.36 42.59
CA VAL A 13 28.32 -24.23 41.82
C VAL A 13 29.20 -24.06 40.59
N GLY A 14 28.69 -24.46 39.43
CA GLY A 14 29.40 -24.43 38.15
C GLY A 14 28.52 -23.87 37.04
N LEU A 15 28.33 -22.55 37.07
CA LEU A 15 28.13 -21.62 35.96
C LEU A 15 27.48 -22.17 34.65
N PHE A 16 26.15 -22.09 34.56
CA PHE A 16 25.46 -22.09 33.25
C PHE A 16 25.63 -20.71 32.60
N ALA A 17 26.65 -20.55 31.76
CA ALA A 17 26.74 -19.42 30.84
C ALA A 17 25.62 -19.56 29.79
N GLY A 18 24.51 -18.86 30.00
CA GLY A 18 23.39 -18.81 29.07
C GLY A 18 23.83 -18.21 27.74
N ILE A 19 23.89 -19.03 26.69
CA ILE A 19 23.89 -18.53 25.32
C ILE A 19 22.50 -17.94 25.10
N ALA A 20 22.38 -16.62 25.19
CA ALA A 20 21.20 -15.93 24.70
C ALA A 20 21.14 -16.15 23.18
N ALA A 21 20.38 -17.16 22.76
CA ALA A 21 20.00 -17.30 21.37
C ALA A 21 19.18 -16.04 21.00
N GLY A 22 19.82 -15.08 20.35
CA GLY A 22 19.13 -13.94 19.76
C GLY A 22 18.09 -14.49 18.78
N ALA A 23 16.82 -14.39 19.14
CA ALA A 23 15.75 -14.69 18.20
C ALA A 23 15.91 -13.73 17.00
N PRO A 24 15.75 -14.20 15.74
CA PRO A 24 15.77 -13.29 14.62
C PRO A 24 14.64 -12.28 14.80
N ALA A 25 15.00 -11.01 14.93
CA ALA A 25 14.05 -9.91 14.89
C ALA A 25 13.33 -9.99 13.53
N ARG A 26 12.05 -10.38 13.54
CA ARG A 26 11.21 -10.24 12.35
C ARG A 26 10.93 -8.76 12.17
N GLY A 27 11.77 -8.09 11.38
CA GLY A 27 11.45 -6.75 10.90
C GLY A 27 10.10 -6.81 10.20
N GLN A 28 9.14 -6.00 10.65
CA GLN A 28 7.89 -5.83 9.93
C GLN A 28 8.22 -5.07 8.66
N THR A 29 8.24 -5.75 7.51
CA THR A 29 8.35 -5.06 6.22
C THR A 29 7.18 -4.09 6.13
N ALA A 30 7.48 -2.80 5.91
CA ALA A 30 6.44 -1.80 5.68
C ALA A 30 5.50 -2.28 4.56
N ALA A 31 4.20 -2.14 4.75
CA ALA A 31 3.24 -2.50 3.71
C ALA A 31 3.56 -1.68 2.44
N PRO A 32 3.54 -2.29 1.24
CA PRO A 32 3.92 -1.60 0.02
C PRO A 32 2.98 -0.42 -0.28
N CYS A 33 3.54 0.70 -0.71
CA CYS A 33 2.79 1.80 -1.30
C CYS A 33 2.13 1.36 -2.62
N GLY A 34 1.14 2.12 -3.10
CA GLY A 34 0.55 1.87 -4.41
C GLY A 34 -0.68 0.96 -4.42
N ARG A 35 -1.28 0.68 -3.26
CA ARG A 35 -2.62 0.07 -3.22
C ARG A 35 -3.67 1.13 -3.52
N PHE A 36 -4.28 1.04 -4.69
CA PHE A 36 -5.32 1.97 -5.13
C PHE A 36 -6.62 1.25 -5.47
N ARG A 37 -7.72 1.96 -5.24
CA ARG A 37 -9.04 1.61 -5.75
C ARG A 37 -9.56 2.77 -6.57
N VAL A 38 -10.12 2.49 -7.73
CA VAL A 38 -10.63 3.52 -8.64
C VAL A 38 -12.14 3.37 -8.76
N GLU A 39 -12.84 4.49 -8.59
CA GLU A 39 -14.27 4.61 -8.91
C GLU A 39 -14.44 5.69 -9.97
N TRP A 40 -15.35 5.47 -10.91
CA TRP A 40 -15.58 6.39 -12.00
C TRP A 40 -17.00 6.29 -12.53
N ASN A 41 -17.43 7.34 -13.22
CA ASN A 41 -18.65 7.37 -14.01
C ASN A 41 -18.42 8.17 -15.30
N VAL A 42 -19.28 7.93 -16.28
CA VAL A 42 -19.41 8.80 -17.45
C VAL A 42 -20.33 9.95 -17.07
N GLY A 43 -19.97 11.15 -17.50
CA GLY A 43 -20.75 12.37 -17.34
C GLY A 43 -20.68 13.24 -18.58
N VAL A 44 -21.47 14.31 -18.60
CA VAL A 44 -21.46 15.28 -19.71
C VAL A 44 -20.38 16.32 -19.42
N LEU A 45 -19.46 16.52 -20.36
CA LEU A 45 -18.45 17.59 -20.30
C LEU A 45 -18.97 18.88 -20.92
N SER A 46 -19.65 18.75 -22.06
CA SER A 46 -20.23 19.85 -22.84
C SER A 46 -21.39 19.32 -23.71
N PRO A 47 -22.14 20.20 -24.41
CA PRO A 47 -23.22 19.75 -25.30
C PRO A 47 -22.81 18.76 -26.40
N THR A 48 -21.51 18.67 -26.72
CA THR A 48 -20.98 17.81 -27.79
C THR A 48 -19.92 16.83 -27.29
N ALA A 49 -19.69 16.71 -25.98
CA ALA A 49 -18.65 15.85 -25.45
C ALA A 49 -19.00 15.28 -24.07
N ASP A 50 -18.65 14.01 -23.88
CA ASP A 50 -18.69 13.34 -22.59
C ASP A 50 -17.33 13.38 -21.90
N LYS A 51 -17.34 13.14 -20.60
CA LYS A 51 -16.15 12.96 -19.77
C LYS A 51 -16.23 11.66 -18.99
N LEU A 52 -15.05 11.13 -18.68
CA LEU A 52 -14.86 10.18 -17.61
C LEU A 52 -14.34 10.96 -16.40
N GLU A 53 -15.04 10.86 -15.28
CA GLU A 53 -14.61 11.48 -14.03
C GLU A 53 -14.71 10.49 -12.88
N GLY A 54 -13.91 10.71 -11.83
CA GLY A 54 -13.88 9.78 -10.74
C GLY A 54 -12.87 10.11 -9.66
N PHE A 55 -12.66 9.12 -8.79
CA PHE A 55 -11.74 9.21 -7.68
C PHE A 55 -10.79 8.02 -7.65
N VAL A 56 -9.52 8.30 -7.39
CA VAL A 56 -8.52 7.31 -7.00
C VAL A 56 -8.38 7.36 -5.48
N TYR A 57 -8.76 6.29 -4.81
CA TYR A 57 -8.59 6.11 -3.37
C TYR A 57 -7.22 5.51 -3.10
N ASN A 58 -6.42 6.17 -2.28
CA ASN A 58 -5.15 5.65 -1.80
C ASN A 58 -5.37 4.83 -0.54
N GLU A 59 -5.43 3.51 -0.71
CA GLU A 59 -5.62 2.54 0.39
C GLU A 59 -4.29 2.10 1.00
N SER A 60 -3.18 2.70 0.57
CA SER A 60 -1.86 2.49 1.15
C SER A 60 -1.62 3.41 2.35
N ARG A 61 -0.44 3.24 2.97
CA ARG A 61 0.00 4.07 4.12
C ARG A 61 0.88 5.25 3.70
N CYS A 62 1.01 5.51 2.42
CA CYS A 62 1.98 6.48 1.89
C CYS A 62 1.28 7.71 1.35
N LEU A 63 1.86 8.89 1.51
CA LEU A 63 1.53 10.05 0.69
C LEU A 63 2.14 9.83 -0.70
N VAL A 64 1.32 9.91 -1.73
CA VAL A 64 1.76 9.76 -3.13
C VAL A 64 1.50 11.03 -3.94
N THR A 65 2.30 11.28 -4.95
CA THR A 65 2.12 12.35 -5.93
C THR A 65 2.28 11.79 -7.35
N ASP A 66 2.18 12.64 -8.36
CA ASP A 66 2.35 12.30 -9.78
C ASP A 66 1.54 11.04 -10.18
N VAL A 67 0.30 10.94 -9.68
CA VAL A 67 -0.52 9.74 -9.90
C VAL A 67 -1.08 9.77 -11.32
N ARG A 68 -0.63 8.81 -12.13
CA ARG A 68 -1.02 8.65 -13.52
C ARG A 68 -2.01 7.51 -13.68
N ILE A 69 -3.07 7.77 -14.44
CA ILE A 69 -4.08 6.78 -14.78
C ILE A 69 -4.04 6.42 -16.26
N HIS A 70 -4.40 5.19 -16.57
CA HIS A 70 -4.63 4.68 -17.90
C HIS A 70 -6.09 4.28 -18.04
N VAL A 71 -6.77 4.90 -18.99
CA VAL A 71 -8.16 4.61 -19.35
C VAL A 71 -8.17 3.85 -20.66
N VAL A 72 -8.80 2.68 -20.67
CA VAL A 72 -9.01 1.87 -21.88
C VAL A 72 -10.51 1.81 -22.17
N ALA A 73 -10.90 2.36 -23.32
CA ALA A 73 -12.25 2.26 -23.84
C ALA A 73 -12.45 0.92 -24.54
N MET A 74 -13.56 0.24 -24.27
CA MET A 74 -13.86 -1.10 -24.76
C MET A 74 -15.14 -1.10 -25.62
N ASN A 75 -15.17 -1.91 -26.67
CA ASN A 75 -16.39 -2.17 -27.43
C ASN A 75 -17.27 -3.27 -26.77
N ALA A 76 -18.41 -3.56 -27.39
CA ALA A 76 -19.39 -4.54 -26.89
C ALA A 76 -18.83 -5.97 -26.73
N GLN A 77 -17.75 -6.29 -27.44
CA GLN A 77 -17.05 -7.58 -27.37
C GLN A 77 -15.91 -7.57 -26.33
N GLY A 78 -15.75 -6.49 -25.56
CA GLY A 78 -14.70 -6.33 -24.55
C GLY A 78 -13.31 -6.09 -25.13
N ARG A 79 -13.20 -5.65 -26.40
CA ARG A 79 -11.91 -5.34 -27.03
C ARG A 79 -11.56 -3.86 -26.86
N PRO A 80 -10.28 -3.53 -26.61
CA PRO A 80 -9.84 -2.14 -26.54
C PRO A 80 -10.01 -1.47 -27.90
N ILE A 81 -10.55 -0.25 -27.89
CA ILE A 81 -10.76 0.58 -29.09
C ILE A 81 -10.12 1.96 -29.00
N ALA A 82 -9.81 2.43 -27.78
CA ALA A 82 -9.05 3.65 -27.54
C ALA A 82 -8.38 3.60 -26.16
N GLU A 83 -7.29 4.35 -26.02
CA GLU A 83 -6.49 4.46 -24.80
C GLU A 83 -6.19 5.93 -24.51
N THR A 84 -6.31 6.34 -23.24
CA THR A 84 -6.03 7.70 -22.78
C THR A 84 -5.23 7.65 -21.49
N LEU A 85 -4.15 8.43 -21.41
CA LEU A 85 -3.42 8.66 -20.16
C LEU A 85 -3.89 9.96 -19.52
N GLY A 86 -4.07 9.94 -18.21
CA GLY A 86 -4.56 11.06 -17.42
C GLY A 86 -3.81 11.22 -16.11
N TRP A 87 -4.11 12.33 -15.44
CA TRP A 87 -3.57 12.66 -14.13
C TRP A 87 -4.68 12.71 -13.09
N VAL A 88 -4.36 12.27 -11.89
CA VAL A 88 -5.16 12.61 -10.71
C VAL A 88 -4.71 13.97 -10.20
N TYR A 89 -5.66 14.81 -9.79
CA TYR A 89 -5.36 16.13 -9.27
C TYR A 89 -4.75 16.06 -7.87
N GLY A 90 -3.53 16.60 -7.77
CA GLY A 90 -2.83 16.82 -6.51
C GLY A 90 -2.35 15.54 -5.84
N ASP A 91 -1.94 15.70 -4.59
CA ASP A 91 -1.34 14.63 -3.81
C ASP A 91 -2.38 13.73 -3.12
N ILE A 92 -2.04 12.46 -3.19
CA ILE A 92 -2.57 11.24 -2.59
C ILE A 92 -2.34 11.00 -1.10
N ALA A 93 -2.91 11.73 -0.15
CA ALA A 93 -2.69 11.38 1.26
C ALA A 93 -3.15 9.93 1.58
N ALA A 94 -2.50 9.27 2.55
CA ALA A 94 -2.85 7.92 2.96
C ALA A 94 -4.32 7.85 3.44
N GLY A 95 -5.11 6.92 2.89
CA GLY A 95 -6.53 6.80 3.18
C GLY A 95 -7.43 7.86 2.54
N ALA A 96 -6.87 8.81 1.80
CA ALA A 96 -7.62 9.86 1.09
C ALA A 96 -7.92 9.46 -0.35
N ARG A 97 -8.54 10.38 -1.09
CA ARG A 97 -8.84 10.21 -2.51
C ARG A 97 -8.47 11.46 -3.32
N GLY A 98 -7.95 11.25 -4.52
CA GLY A 98 -7.72 12.29 -5.51
C GLY A 98 -8.77 12.21 -6.61
N TYR A 99 -9.17 13.37 -7.14
CA TYR A 99 -10.14 13.46 -8.24
C TYR A 99 -9.42 13.40 -9.58
N PHE A 100 -10.06 12.88 -10.62
CA PHE A 100 -9.62 13.03 -12.00
C PHE A 100 -10.81 13.31 -12.92
N VAL A 101 -10.52 13.97 -14.05
CA VAL A 101 -11.47 14.11 -15.16
C VAL A 101 -10.71 14.12 -16.47
N LEU A 102 -11.26 13.43 -17.47
CA LEU A 102 -10.69 13.36 -18.82
C LEU A 102 -11.84 13.46 -19.84
N PRO A 103 -11.67 14.20 -20.94
CA PRO A 103 -12.60 14.11 -22.07
C PRO A 103 -12.58 12.68 -22.63
N LEU A 104 -13.75 12.15 -22.96
CA LEU A 104 -13.84 10.87 -23.64
C LEU A 104 -13.67 11.07 -25.16
N PRO A 105 -12.92 10.18 -25.84
CA PRO A 105 -12.85 10.21 -27.30
C PRO A 105 -14.23 9.87 -27.89
N GLU A 106 -14.55 10.46 -29.04
CA GLU A 106 -15.73 10.08 -29.84
C GLU A 106 -15.53 8.67 -30.43
N ALA A 107 -15.74 7.66 -29.60
CA ALA A 107 -15.69 6.26 -29.98
C ALA A 107 -16.92 5.53 -29.39
N PRO A 108 -17.51 4.55 -30.09
CA PRO A 108 -18.69 3.82 -29.62
C PRO A 108 -18.29 2.79 -28.54
N ALA A 109 -17.75 3.28 -27.43
CA ALA A 109 -17.36 2.48 -26.29
C ALA A 109 -18.61 2.06 -25.50
N THR A 110 -18.63 0.81 -25.07
CA THR A 110 -19.69 0.26 -24.20
C THR A 110 -19.20 0.06 -22.77
N GLY A 111 -17.92 0.33 -22.50
CA GLY A 111 -17.33 0.23 -21.18
C GLY A 111 -15.93 0.82 -21.12
N TYR A 112 -15.45 1.05 -19.90
CA TYR A 112 -14.12 1.59 -19.63
C TYR A 112 -13.41 0.75 -18.57
N ARG A 113 -12.09 0.65 -18.69
CA ARG A 113 -11.21 0.20 -17.62
C ARG A 113 -10.32 1.36 -17.20
N VAL A 114 -10.11 1.53 -15.90
CA VAL A 114 -9.27 2.60 -15.36
C VAL A 114 -8.31 1.99 -14.35
N ASP A 115 -7.03 2.12 -14.63
CA ASP A 115 -5.95 1.59 -13.80
C ASP A 115 -4.97 2.71 -13.43
N VAL A 116 -4.43 2.68 -12.21
CA VAL A 116 -3.27 3.53 -11.85
C VAL A 116 -2.02 2.85 -12.41
N VAL A 117 -1.24 3.58 -13.21
CA VAL A 117 -0.07 3.02 -13.92
C VAL A 117 1.27 3.53 -13.38
N SER A 118 1.29 4.70 -12.74
CA SER A 118 2.47 5.21 -12.05
C SER A 118 2.08 6.19 -10.95
N PHE A 119 2.97 6.35 -9.99
CA PHE A 119 2.90 7.32 -8.89
C PHE A 119 4.30 7.47 -8.30
N ASP A 120 4.53 8.60 -7.65
CA ASP A 120 5.71 8.84 -6.83
C ASP A 120 5.35 8.76 -5.35
N GLU A 121 6.20 8.11 -4.56
CA GLU A 121 6.09 8.13 -3.10
C GLU A 121 6.74 9.39 -2.54
N VAL A 122 5.99 10.14 -1.74
CA VAL A 122 6.52 11.32 -1.03
C VAL A 122 6.97 10.94 0.38
N SER A 123 6.16 10.14 1.08
CA SER A 123 6.48 9.61 2.40
C SER A 123 5.61 8.42 2.78
N SER A 124 6.12 7.54 3.64
CA SER A 124 5.35 6.46 4.28
C SER A 124 4.99 6.82 5.72
N ALA A 125 3.78 6.50 6.18
CA ALA A 125 3.45 6.60 7.60
C ALA A 125 4.42 5.75 8.46
N PRO A 126 4.83 6.22 9.65
CA PRO A 126 5.74 5.46 10.51
C PRO A 126 5.18 4.07 10.80
N SER A 127 6.04 3.04 10.70
CA SER A 127 5.72 1.72 11.24
C SER A 127 5.41 1.88 12.73
N ALA A 128 4.30 1.31 13.20
CA ALA A 128 3.97 1.35 14.63
C ALA A 128 5.17 0.84 15.45
N PRO A 129 5.52 1.49 16.58
CA PRO A 129 6.65 1.05 17.39
C PRO A 129 6.43 -0.40 17.79
N SER A 130 7.47 -1.22 17.61
CA SER A 130 7.45 -2.62 18.04
C SER A 130 7.25 -2.64 19.55
N GLN A 131 6.04 -2.92 20.01
CA GLN A 131 5.81 -3.20 21.42
C GLN A 131 6.45 -4.55 21.71
N SER A 132 7.58 -4.51 22.42
CA SER A 132 8.16 -5.70 23.03
C SER A 132 7.38 -6.01 24.31
N PRO A 133 6.94 -7.25 24.54
CA PRO A 133 6.33 -7.67 25.81
C PRO A 133 7.33 -7.67 26.96
#